data_AF-A0A0F5JMD7-F1
#
_entry.id   AF-A0A0F5JMD7-F1
#
_cell.length_a   1.000
_cell.length_b   1.000
_cell.length_c   1.000
_cell.angle_alpha   90.00
_cell.angle_beta   90.00
_cell.angle_gamma   90.00
#
_symmetry.space_group_name_H-M   'P 1'
#
loop_
_entity.id
_entity.type
_entity.pdbx_description
1 polymer ?
#
loop_
_entity_poly.entity_id
_entity_poly.type
_entity_poly.pdbx_seq_one_letter_code
_entity_poly.pdbx_strand_id
1 'polypeptide(L)'
;MLEKFILKNYEQYSGHILERYFRDMIAESEDITDIGNYWDNKGENEIDLIALNRFDGKTLIAEVKRNPNKINIARLYEKVASIQKQLSHYTLDIKGLSLQDM
;
A
#
# COMPACT_ATOMS: atom_id res chain seq x y z
N MET A 1 20.25 1.10 25.34
CA MET A 1 20.54 1.71 24.01
C MET A 1 20.35 0.68 22.90
N LEU A 2 20.96 -0.52 23.01
CA LEU A 2 20.81 -1.61 22.03
C LEU A 2 19.37 -2.09 21.83
N GLU A 3 18.62 -2.34 22.91
CA GLU A 3 17.22 -2.81 22.82
C GLU A 3 16.33 -1.86 22.00
N LYS A 4 16.37 -0.55 22.30
CA LYS A 4 15.61 0.47 21.55
C LYS A 4 16.00 0.50 20.06
N PHE A 5 17.29 0.32 19.77
CA PHE A 5 17.78 0.24 18.40
C PHE A 5 17.21 -1.01 17.70
N ILE A 6 17.27 -2.17 18.33
CA ILE A 6 16.72 -3.42 17.77
C ILE A 6 15.22 -3.28 17.52
N LEU A 7 14.46 -2.78 18.49
CA LEU A 7 13.00 -2.63 18.36
C LEU A 7 12.62 -1.71 17.20
N LYS A 8 13.32 -0.58 17.03
CA LYS A 8 13.08 0.35 15.92
C LYS A 8 13.37 -0.29 14.56
N ASN A 9 14.51 -0.97 14.43
CA ASN A 9 14.86 -1.64 13.18
C ASN A 9 13.92 -2.82 12.88
N TYR A 10 13.47 -3.54 13.91
CA TYR A 10 12.51 -4.61 13.75
C TYR A 10 11.15 -4.10 13.28
N GLU A 11 10.65 -2.99 13.83
CA GLU A 11 9.39 -2.37 13.39
C GLU A 11 9.47 -1.98 11.90
N GLN A 12 10.57 -1.37 11.47
CA GLN A 12 10.78 -1.01 10.06
C GLN A 12 10.89 -2.25 9.16
N TYR A 13 11.78 -3.20 9.50
CA TYR A 13 11.97 -4.43 8.75
C TYR A 13 10.66 -5.19 8.57
N SER A 14 9.95 -5.41 9.67
CA SER A 14 8.69 -6.15 9.67
C SER A 14 7.53 -5.39 9.03
N GLY A 15 7.63 -4.07 8.86
CA GLY A 15 6.72 -3.28 8.03
C GLY A 15 6.90 -3.61 6.55
N HIS A 16 8.14 -3.56 6.04
CA HIS A 16 8.44 -3.90 4.65
C HIS A 16 8.10 -5.36 4.29
N ILE A 17 8.27 -6.29 5.23
CA ILE A 17 7.84 -7.68 5.03
C ILE A 17 6.31 -7.80 4.93
N LEU A 18 5.57 -7.02 5.71
CA LEU A 18 4.10 -7.02 5.65
C LEU A 18 3.59 -6.43 4.32
N GLU A 19 4.19 -5.35 3.83
CA GLU A 19 3.90 -4.79 2.50
C GLU A 19 4.16 -5.81 1.39
N ARG A 20 5.28 -6.55 1.49
CA ARG A 20 5.58 -7.63 0.56
C ARG A 20 4.56 -8.77 0.65
N TYR A 21 4.18 -9.20 1.85
CA TYR A 21 3.16 -10.24 2.04
C TYR A 21 1.87 -9.90 1.31
N PHE A 22 1.35 -8.68 1.50
CA PHE A 22 0.11 -8.27 0.84
C PHE A 22 0.26 -8.16 -0.68
N ARG A 23 1.41 -7.70 -1.18
CA ARG A 23 1.67 -7.69 -2.63
C ARG A 23 1.70 -9.11 -3.19
N ASP A 24 2.45 -10.01 -2.56
CA ASP A 24 2.55 -11.40 -3.01
C ASP A 24 1.17 -12.09 -2.95
N MET A 25 0.42 -11.90 -1.87
CA MET A 25 -0.95 -12.43 -1.71
C MET A 25 -1.93 -11.90 -2.76
N ILE A 26 -1.92 -10.59 -3.04
CA ILE A 26 -2.80 -9.99 -4.05
C ILE A 26 -2.38 -10.42 -5.47
N ALA A 27 -1.07 -10.57 -5.71
CA ALA A 27 -0.54 -11.02 -7.00
C ALA A 27 -0.92 -12.46 -7.35
N GLU A 28 -1.27 -13.29 -6.36
CA GLU A 28 -1.81 -14.65 -6.62
C GLU A 28 -3.21 -14.62 -7.25
N SER A 29 -3.92 -13.49 -7.21
CA SER A 29 -5.19 -13.33 -7.91
C SER A 29 -4.98 -13.20 -9.42
N GLU A 30 -5.72 -13.99 -10.21
CA GLU A 30 -5.71 -13.93 -11.68
C GLU A 30 -6.18 -12.56 -12.24
N ASP A 31 -6.81 -11.74 -11.40
CA ASP A 31 -7.36 -10.43 -11.78
C ASP A 31 -6.35 -9.28 -11.71
N ILE A 32 -5.06 -9.54 -11.45
CA ILE A 32 -4.04 -8.48 -11.31
C ILE A 32 -3.10 -8.46 -12.53
N THR A 33 -3.05 -7.31 -13.19
CA THR A 33 -2.17 -7.06 -14.34
C THR A 33 -0.86 -6.38 -13.97
N ASP A 34 -0.83 -5.68 -12.84
CA ASP A 34 0.32 -4.94 -12.36
C ASP A 34 0.20 -4.70 -10.85
N ILE A 35 1.30 -4.74 -10.11
CA ILE A 35 1.30 -4.52 -8.66
C ILE A 35 2.64 -4.01 -8.16
N GLY A 36 2.60 -3.05 -7.24
CA GLY A 36 3.81 -2.49 -6.65
C GLY A 36 3.51 -1.45 -5.59
N ASN A 37 4.55 -0.74 -5.17
CA ASN A 37 4.43 0.52 -4.46
C ASN A 37 4.49 1.68 -5.45
N TYR A 38 3.98 2.84 -5.05
CA TYR A 38 4.08 4.07 -5.83
C TYR A 38 4.76 5.17 -5.02
N TRP A 39 5.62 5.93 -5.71
CA TRP A 39 6.23 7.15 -5.19
C TRP A 39 6.01 8.26 -6.20
N ASP A 40 5.61 9.43 -5.72
CA ASP A 40 5.63 10.61 -6.58
C ASP A 40 7.06 11.04 -6.94
N ASN A 41 7.20 11.86 -7.98
CA ASN A 41 8.50 12.32 -8.46
C ASN A 41 9.31 13.12 -7.42
N LYS A 42 8.67 13.57 -6.34
CA LYS A 42 9.32 14.31 -5.24
C LYS A 42 9.70 13.41 -4.07
N GLY A 43 9.24 12.15 -4.06
CA GLY A 43 9.37 11.24 -2.93
C GLY A 43 8.55 11.65 -1.70
N GLU A 44 7.61 12.59 -1.84
CA GLU A 44 6.82 13.12 -0.72
C GLU A 44 5.61 12.23 -0.41
N ASN A 45 5.04 11.62 -1.46
CA ASN A 45 3.88 10.74 -1.35
C ASN A 45 4.24 9.32 -1.76
N GLU A 46 4.31 8.45 -0.75
CA GLU A 46 4.37 7.00 -0.91
C GLU A 46 2.98 6.39 -0.81
N ILE A 47 2.64 5.47 -1.70
CA ILE A 47 1.53 4.53 -1.56
C ILE A 47 2.14 3.14 -1.43
N ASP A 48 1.95 2.53 -0.27
CA ASP A 48 2.56 1.25 0.12
C ASP A 48 2.19 0.12 -0.86
N LEU A 49 0.95 0.10 -1.36
CA LEU A 49 0.47 -0.87 -2.33
C LEU A 49 -0.50 -0.25 -3.34
N ILE A 50 -0.25 -0.49 -4.63
CA ILE A 50 -1.17 -0.27 -5.74
C ILE A 50 -1.20 -1.53 -6.62
N ALA A 51 -2.38 -2.05 -6.91
CA ALA A 51 -2.59 -3.19 -7.79
C ALA A 51 -3.63 -2.84 -8.86
N LEU A 52 -3.31 -3.07 -10.13
CA LEU A 52 -4.11 -2.68 -11.27
C LEU A 52 -4.68 -3.90 -11.98
N ASN A 53 -5.95 -3.84 -12.36
CA ASN A 53 -6.53 -4.65 -13.42
C ASN A 53 -6.82 -3.76 -14.62
N ARG A 54 -5.94 -3.81 -15.63
CA ARG A 54 -6.06 -3.03 -16.87
C ARG A 54 -7.21 -3.50 -17.77
N PHE A 55 -7.69 -4.73 -17.61
CA PHE A 55 -8.77 -5.29 -18.42
C PHE A 55 -10.15 -4.82 -17.90
N ASP A 56 -10.34 -4.89 -16.58
CA ASP A 56 -11.58 -4.51 -15.91
C ASP A 56 -11.65 -3.01 -15.55
N GLY A 57 -10.53 -2.29 -15.66
CA GLY A 57 -10.44 -0.92 -15.18
C GLY A 57 -10.69 -0.82 -13.68
N LYS A 58 -10.11 -1.74 -12.90
CA LYS A 58 -10.17 -1.71 -11.43
C LYS A 58 -8.78 -1.47 -10.86
N THR A 59 -8.70 -0.77 -9.74
CA THR A 59 -7.45 -0.61 -9.00
C THR A 59 -7.71 -0.76 -7.51
N LEU A 60 -6.81 -1.48 -6.85
CA LEU A 60 -6.73 -1.56 -5.41
C LEU A 60 -5.55 -0.69 -4.96
N ILE A 61 -5.83 0.26 -4.08
CA ILE A 61 -4.85 1.08 -3.41
C ILE A 61 -4.92 0.84 -1.91
N ALA A 62 -3.79 0.55 -1.28
CA ALA A 62 -3.76 0.32 0.15
C ALA A 62 -2.59 0.99 0.87
N GLU A 63 -2.88 1.40 2.10
CA GLU A 63 -1.86 1.72 3.11
C GLU A 63 -1.69 0.49 4.01
N VAL A 64 -0.45 0.09 4.26
CA VAL A 64 -0.11 -1.08 5.06
C VAL A 64 0.50 -0.61 6.38
N LYS A 65 -0.09 -1.02 7.51
CA LYS A 65 0.43 -0.71 8.85
C LYS A 65 0.28 -1.91 9.76
N ARG A 66 1.36 -2.26 10.47
CA ARG A 66 1.35 -3.36 11.45
C ARG A 66 0.21 -3.24 12.47
N ASN A 67 -0.03 -2.02 12.97
CA ASN A 67 -1.13 -1.70 13.87
C ASN A 67 -2.23 -0.97 13.09
N PRO A 68 -3.47 -1.49 13.03
CA PRO A 68 -4.56 -0.86 12.29
C PRO A 68 -4.88 0.56 12.77
N ASN A 69 -4.66 0.86 14.06
CA ASN A 69 -4.88 2.20 14.61
C ASN A 69 -3.90 3.26 14.05
N LYS A 70 -2.82 2.84 13.38
CA LYS A 70 -1.88 3.74 12.70
C LYS A 70 -2.25 4.01 11.24
N ILE A 71 -3.27 3.35 10.70
CA ILE A 71 -3.74 3.57 9.34
C ILE A 71 -4.40 4.95 9.27
N ASN A 72 -4.01 5.75 8.27
CA ASN A 72 -4.60 7.05 8.02
C ASN A 72 -5.20 7.09 6.61
N ILE A 73 -6.42 6.56 6.51
CA ILE A 73 -7.19 6.53 5.27
C ILE A 73 -7.37 7.92 4.67
N ALA A 74 -7.58 8.96 5.47
CA ALA A 74 -7.72 10.33 4.96
C ALA A 74 -6.46 10.79 4.22
N ARG A 75 -5.28 10.52 4.77
CA ARG A 75 -4.00 10.79 4.11
C ARG A 75 -3.80 9.94 2.86
N LEU A 76 -4.29 8.70 2.85
CA LEU A 76 -4.27 7.87 1.64
C LEU A 76 -5.13 8.49 0.54
N TYR A 77 -6.32 8.99 0.85
CA TYR A 77 -7.16 9.71 -0.12
C TYR A 77 -6.45 10.95 -0.69
N GLU A 78 -5.75 11.73 0.14
CA GLU A 78 -4.95 12.88 -0.32
C GLU A 78 -3.85 12.47 -1.30
N LYS A 79 -3.12 11.39 -0.98
CA LYS A 79 -2.08 10.83 -1.86
C LYS A 79 -2.68 10.37 -3.19
N VAL A 80 -3.82 9.67 -3.15
CA VAL A 80 -4.53 9.21 -4.35
C VAL A 80 -5.04 10.37 -5.20
N ALA A 81 -5.52 11.45 -4.58
CA ALA A 81 -5.95 12.64 -5.29
C ALA A 81 -4.82 13.26 -6.14
N SER A 82 -3.56 13.19 -5.67
CA SER A 82 -2.40 13.68 -6.43
C SER A 82 -2.15 12.94 -7.74
N ILE A 83 -2.58 11.67 -7.84
CA ILE A 83 -2.42 10.80 -9.01
C ILE A 83 -3.73 10.48 -9.72
N GLN A 84 -4.83 11.12 -9.33
CA GLN A 84 -6.17 10.83 -9.84
C GLN A 84 -6.27 10.91 -11.37
N LYS A 85 -5.49 11.80 -12.01
CA LYS A 85 -5.43 11.89 -13.49
C LYS A 85 -4.87 10.63 -14.14
N GLN A 86 -3.91 9.96 -13.50
CA GLN A 86 -3.31 8.71 -13.99
C GLN A 86 -4.28 7.53 -13.80
N LEU A 87 -5.15 7.62 -12.79
CA LEU A 87 -6.11 6.58 -12.42
C LEU A 87 -7.54 6.87 -12.92
N SER A 88 -7.73 7.85 -13.80
CA SER A 88 -9.05 8.34 -14.24
C SER A 88 -9.92 7.27 -14.91
N HIS A 89 -9.30 6.24 -15.49
CA HIS A 89 -9.96 5.12 -16.16
C HIS A 89 -10.23 3.94 -15.23
N TYR A 90 -9.84 4.02 -13.95
CA TYR A 90 -9.98 2.94 -12.99
C TYR A 90 -11.05 3.26 -11.94
N THR A 91 -11.81 2.23 -11.57
CA THR A 91 -12.61 2.23 -10.34
C THR A 91 -11.70 1.95 -9.16
N LEU A 92 -11.64 2.89 -8.21
CA LEU A 92 -10.72 2.84 -7.07
C LEU A 92 -11.36 2.07 -5.90
N ASP A 93 -10.69 1.01 -5.45
CA ASP A 93 -10.88 0.40 -4.12
C ASP A 93 -9.73 0.87 -3.22
N ILE A 94 -10.06 1.63 -2.18
CA ILE A 94 -9.08 2.25 -1.27
C ILE A 94 -9.27 1.65 0.10
N LYS A 95 -8.26 0.95 0.63
CA LYS A 95 -8.36 0.27 1.93
C LYS A 95 -7.11 0.42 2.79
N GLY A 96 -7.29 0.13 4.07
CA GLY A 96 -6.19 -0.02 5.01
C GLY A 96 -5.95 -1.50 5.26
N LEU A 97 -4.68 -1.92 5.30
CA LEU A 97 -4.29 -3.30 5.57
C LEU A 97 -3.36 -3.36 6.77
N SER A 98 -3.51 -4.40 7.57
CA SER A 98 -2.76 -4.60 8.81
C SER A 98 -2.49 -6.07 9.10
N LEU A 99 -1.80 -6.35 10.20
CA LEU A 99 -1.62 -7.74 10.67
C LEU A 99 -2.95 -8.47 10.95
N GLN A 100 -4.06 -7.75 11.14
CA GLN A 100 -5.37 -8.36 11.33
C GLN A 100 -6.02 -8.83 10.03
N ASP A 101 -5.52 -8.35 8.88
CA ASP A 101 -6.02 -8.67 7.54
C ASP A 101 -5.16 -9.74 6.84
N MET A 102 -4.14 -10.28 7.54
CA MET A 102 -3.35 -11.41 7.07
C MET A 102 -4.13 -12.71 7.16
#